data_AF-A0A1A7WRU7-F1
#
_entry.id   AF-A0A1A7WRU7-F1
#
_cell.length_a   1.000
_cell.length_b   1.000
_cell.length_c   1.000
_cell.angle_alpha   90.00
_cell.angle_beta   90.00
_cell.angle_gamma   90.00
#
_symmetry.space_group_name_H-M   'P 1'
#
loop_
_entity.id
_entity.type
_entity.pdbx_description
1 polymer ?
#
loop_
_entity_poly.entity_id
_entity_poly.type
_entity_poly.pdbx_seq_one_letter_code
_entity_poly.pdbx_strand_id
1 'polypeptide(L)'
;NGNNLLGPVVANFCMNLAIRKAREAGIGWVVAHGSNHFGIAGYYAMKALKENMIGMSFTNTSPLVVPTRGKERTLGTNPLSVAAPGKDGDSFVLDTATSAVALGKVELNERRGDNIPDGWGCDPQGHLTTDPKRVLSGGGLVPVGGSEATGGYKGYGLGMMVE
;
A
#
# COMPACT_ATOMS: atom_id res chain seq x y z
N ASN A 1 -2.59 -11.10 17.41
CA ASN A 1 -1.65 -10.26 18.16
C ASN A 1 -0.22 -10.54 17.71
N GLY A 2 0.49 -9.52 17.22
CA GLY A 2 1.87 -9.59 16.72
C GLY A 2 2.94 -9.28 17.79
N ASN A 3 2.55 -8.93 19.01
CA ASN A 3 3.44 -8.70 20.16
C ASN A 3 4.61 -7.74 19.87
N ASN A 4 4.38 -6.72 19.04
CA ASN A 4 5.38 -5.76 18.60
C ASN A 4 6.61 -6.40 17.93
N LEU A 5 6.46 -7.59 17.35
CA LEU A 5 7.51 -8.25 16.60
C LEU A 5 7.70 -7.61 15.22
N LEU A 6 8.82 -7.96 14.58
CA LEU A 6 9.11 -7.55 13.21
C LEU A 6 8.00 -8.00 12.27
N GLY A 7 7.54 -7.08 11.42
CA GLY A 7 6.49 -7.32 10.44
C GLY A 7 6.72 -8.58 9.59
N PRO A 8 7.94 -8.82 9.07
CA PRO A 8 8.20 -10.03 8.29
C PRO A 8 8.00 -11.34 9.03
N VAL A 9 8.26 -11.38 10.35
CA VAL A 9 8.03 -12.58 11.16
C VAL A 9 6.52 -12.85 11.27
N VAL A 10 5.76 -11.81 11.62
CA VAL A 10 4.31 -11.91 11.82
C VAL A 10 3.60 -12.22 10.49
N ALA A 11 3.92 -11.50 9.43
CA ALA A 11 3.29 -11.67 8.12
C ALA A 11 3.60 -13.03 7.48
N ASN A 12 4.82 -13.57 7.65
CA ASN A 12 5.15 -14.92 7.22
C ASN A 12 4.29 -15.97 7.95
N PHE A 13 4.13 -15.83 9.27
CA PHE A 13 3.29 -16.71 10.05
C PHE A 13 1.82 -16.63 9.59
N CYS A 14 1.29 -15.42 9.42
CA CYS A 14 -0.09 -15.19 9.00
C CYS A 14 -0.38 -15.80 7.63
N MET A 15 0.47 -15.56 6.62
CA MET A 15 0.27 -16.11 5.28
C MET A 15 0.39 -17.65 5.27
N ASN A 16 1.37 -18.21 5.98
CA ASN A 16 1.47 -19.67 6.12
C ASN A 16 0.21 -20.28 6.77
N LEU A 17 -0.36 -19.60 7.76
CA LEU A 17 -1.59 -20.03 8.41
C LEU A 17 -2.80 -19.90 7.48
N ALA A 18 -2.90 -18.82 6.71
CA ALA A 18 -3.96 -18.61 5.72
C ALA A 18 -3.95 -19.70 4.66
N ILE A 19 -2.78 -20.02 4.09
CA ILE A 19 -2.60 -21.11 3.13
C ILE A 19 -3.05 -22.45 3.72
N ARG A 20 -2.65 -22.78 4.96
CA ARG A 20 -3.06 -24.02 5.63
C ARG A 20 -4.59 -24.11 5.76
N LYS A 21 -5.23 -23.02 6.21
CA LYS A 21 -6.70 -22.96 6.33
C LYS A 21 -7.40 -23.07 4.97
N ALA A 22 -6.86 -22.43 3.94
CA ALA A 22 -7.41 -22.48 2.59
C ALA A 22 -7.41 -23.90 2.00
N ARG A 23 -6.38 -24.73 2.29
CA ARG A 23 -6.36 -26.14 1.87
C ARG A 23 -7.52 -26.96 2.45
N GLU A 24 -7.93 -26.65 3.67
CA GLU A 24 -8.98 -27.41 4.37
C GLU A 24 -10.39 -26.89 4.07
N ALA A 25 -10.54 -25.56 3.94
CA ALA A 25 -11.84 -24.90 3.89
C ALA A 25 -12.12 -24.14 2.58
N GLY A 26 -11.20 -24.18 1.60
CA GLY A 26 -11.27 -23.44 0.34
C GLY A 26 -10.79 -21.99 0.44
N ILE A 27 -10.98 -21.32 1.58
CA ILE A 27 -10.51 -19.94 1.84
C ILE A 27 -9.84 -19.87 3.21
N GLY A 28 -8.74 -19.13 3.31
CA GLY A 28 -8.08 -18.82 4.58
C GLY A 28 -7.86 -17.32 4.72
N TRP A 29 -8.37 -16.73 5.80
CA TRP A 29 -8.21 -15.32 6.12
C TRP A 29 -7.59 -15.17 7.51
N VAL A 30 -6.52 -14.39 7.61
CA VAL A 30 -5.79 -14.19 8.87
C VAL A 30 -5.44 -12.71 9.01
N VAL A 31 -5.81 -12.13 10.15
CA VAL A 31 -5.53 -10.72 10.48
C VAL A 31 -4.52 -10.67 11.63
N ALA A 32 -3.60 -9.70 11.57
CA ALA A 32 -2.69 -9.38 12.65
C ALA A 32 -2.91 -7.93 13.12
N HIS A 33 -2.65 -7.70 14.40
CA HIS A 33 -2.63 -6.38 15.02
C HIS A 33 -1.45 -6.33 15.98
N GLY A 34 -0.91 -5.13 16.27
CA GLY A 34 0.29 -4.99 17.11
C GLY A 34 1.54 -5.59 16.46
N SER A 35 1.69 -5.42 15.16
CA SER A 35 2.90 -5.77 14.39
C SER A 35 3.64 -4.49 13.96
N ASN A 36 4.65 -4.63 13.11
CA ASN A 36 5.47 -3.54 12.58
C ASN A 36 5.51 -3.61 11.04
N HIS A 37 6.22 -2.65 10.42
CA HIS A 37 6.43 -2.60 8.98
C HIS A 37 6.88 -3.96 8.42
N PHE A 38 6.11 -4.52 7.47
CA PHE A 38 6.34 -5.87 6.96
C PHE A 38 7.14 -5.93 5.64
N GLY A 39 7.65 -4.82 5.14
CA GLY A 39 8.37 -4.81 3.86
C GLY A 39 7.42 -4.92 2.65
N ILE A 40 7.71 -5.85 1.76
CA ILE A 40 7.07 -5.98 0.44
C ILE A 40 5.79 -6.81 0.58
N ALA A 41 4.61 -6.21 0.37
CA ALA A 41 3.33 -6.92 0.50
C ALA A 41 3.24 -8.11 -0.49
N GLY A 42 3.76 -7.93 -1.70
CA GLY A 42 3.84 -8.97 -2.73
C GLY A 42 4.64 -10.20 -2.32
N TYR A 43 5.64 -10.05 -1.44
CA TYR A 43 6.39 -11.20 -0.92
C TYR A 43 5.46 -12.22 -0.26
N TYR A 44 4.49 -11.74 0.54
CA TYR A 44 3.55 -12.63 1.22
C TYR A 44 2.51 -13.19 0.27
N ALA A 45 1.91 -12.35 -0.58
CA ALA A 45 0.91 -12.79 -1.56
C ALA A 45 1.48 -13.90 -2.47
N MET A 46 2.71 -13.75 -2.96
CA MET A 46 3.37 -14.74 -3.82
C MET A 46 3.65 -16.09 -3.14
N LYS A 47 3.60 -16.19 -1.80
CA LYS A 47 3.76 -17.49 -1.12
C LYS A 47 2.63 -18.46 -1.47
N ALA A 48 1.43 -17.94 -1.76
CA ALA A 48 0.28 -18.74 -2.17
C ALA A 48 0.46 -19.37 -3.55
N LEU A 49 1.28 -18.76 -4.44
CA LEU A 49 1.55 -19.29 -5.78
C LEU A 49 2.19 -20.68 -5.73
N LYS A 50 3.06 -20.92 -4.73
CA LYS A 50 3.71 -22.24 -4.53
C LYS A 50 2.72 -23.36 -4.26
N GLU A 51 1.51 -22.99 -3.87
CA GLU A 51 0.42 -23.90 -3.51
C GLU A 51 -0.70 -23.89 -4.55
N ASN A 52 -0.45 -23.27 -5.71
CA ASN A 52 -1.44 -23.04 -6.76
C ASN A 52 -2.70 -22.32 -6.24
N MET A 53 -2.51 -21.34 -5.36
CA MET A 53 -3.58 -20.54 -4.75
C MET A 53 -3.45 -19.07 -5.10
N ILE A 54 -4.59 -18.37 -5.11
CA ILE A 54 -4.62 -16.90 -5.09
C ILE A 54 -4.22 -16.44 -3.69
N GLY A 55 -3.24 -15.54 -3.61
CA GLY A 55 -2.79 -14.92 -2.36
C GLY A 55 -3.09 -13.43 -2.36
N MET A 56 -3.52 -12.90 -1.22
CA MET A 56 -3.71 -11.46 -1.02
C MET A 56 -3.02 -11.03 0.27
N SER A 57 -2.43 -9.83 0.27
CA SER A 57 -1.79 -9.25 1.45
C SER A 57 -2.00 -7.74 1.47
N PHE A 58 -2.23 -7.21 2.67
CA PHE A 58 -2.60 -5.83 2.93
C PHE A 58 -1.94 -5.40 4.23
N THR A 59 -1.58 -4.12 4.36
CA THR A 59 -1.23 -3.50 5.63
C THR A 59 -1.56 -2.03 5.59
N ASN A 60 -1.96 -1.46 6.73
CA ASN A 60 -1.95 -0.03 6.90
C ASN A 60 -0.57 0.50 7.31
N THR A 61 -0.39 1.81 7.24
CA THR A 61 0.86 2.50 7.64
C THR A 61 0.55 3.77 8.42
N SER A 62 1.59 4.45 8.92
CA SER A 62 1.44 5.80 9.50
C SER A 62 0.77 6.78 8.50
N PRO A 63 0.01 7.79 8.98
CA PRO A 63 -0.67 8.75 8.12
C PRO A 63 0.30 9.55 7.23
N LEU A 64 0.17 9.40 5.92
CA LEU A 64 1.01 10.04 4.90
C LEU A 64 0.19 10.58 3.71
N VAL A 65 -1.03 10.07 3.52
CA VAL A 65 -1.90 10.37 2.38
C VAL A 65 -3.02 11.29 2.83
N VAL A 66 -3.24 12.34 2.03
CA VAL A 66 -4.38 13.27 2.14
C VAL A 66 -5.55 12.69 1.36
N PRO A 67 -6.70 12.40 2.02
CA PRO A 67 -7.89 11.90 1.32
C PRO A 67 -8.37 12.88 0.24
N THR A 68 -9.07 12.35 -0.77
CA THR A 68 -9.69 13.21 -1.80
C THR A 68 -10.63 14.24 -1.14
N ARG A 69 -10.48 15.53 -1.49
CA ARG A 69 -11.14 16.68 -0.87
C ARG A 69 -10.75 16.97 0.59
N GLY A 70 -9.70 16.33 1.10
CA GLY A 70 -9.07 16.63 2.37
C GLY A 70 -7.88 17.59 2.23
N LYS A 71 -7.32 17.98 3.36
CA LYS A 71 -6.06 18.75 3.46
C LYS A 71 -5.10 18.23 4.53
N GLU A 72 -5.53 17.21 5.30
CA GLU A 72 -4.76 16.63 6.39
C GLU A 72 -4.40 15.18 6.05
N ARG A 73 -3.22 14.74 6.48
CA ARG A 73 -2.77 13.36 6.33
C ARG A 73 -3.57 12.48 7.27
N THR A 74 -4.35 11.55 6.72
CA THR A 74 -5.24 10.69 7.52
C THR A 74 -4.99 9.21 7.24
N LEU A 75 -4.66 8.85 6.00
CA LEU A 75 -4.45 7.46 5.60
C LEU A 75 -2.97 7.14 5.46
N GLY A 76 -2.61 5.89 5.68
CA GLY A 76 -1.32 5.39 5.24
C GLY A 76 -1.21 5.25 3.72
N THR A 77 -0.03 4.83 3.26
CA THR A 77 0.18 4.42 1.85
C THR A 77 -0.49 3.10 1.51
N ASN A 78 -0.89 2.36 2.55
CA ASN A 78 -1.83 1.26 2.56
C ASN A 78 -1.67 0.28 1.39
N PRO A 79 -0.54 -0.41 1.28
CA PRO A 79 -0.29 -1.30 0.17
C PRO A 79 -1.27 -2.46 0.12
N LEU A 80 -1.63 -2.80 -1.11
CA LEU A 80 -2.47 -3.90 -1.53
C LEU A 80 -1.66 -4.78 -2.48
N SER A 81 -1.59 -6.07 -2.19
CA SER A 81 -1.04 -7.05 -3.10
C SER A 81 -1.96 -8.23 -3.36
N VAL A 82 -1.98 -8.67 -4.61
CA VAL A 82 -2.69 -9.85 -5.10
C VAL A 82 -1.75 -10.64 -6.00
N ALA A 83 -1.64 -11.95 -5.76
CA ALA A 83 -0.92 -12.88 -6.61
C ALA A 83 -1.85 -14.02 -7.02
N ALA A 84 -1.83 -14.41 -8.30
CA ALA A 84 -2.64 -15.51 -8.82
C ALA A 84 -1.83 -16.39 -9.78
N PRO A 85 -1.96 -17.73 -9.71
CA PRO A 85 -1.28 -18.63 -10.63
C PRO A 85 -1.84 -18.50 -12.05
N GLY A 86 -0.95 -18.55 -13.04
CA GLY A 86 -1.27 -18.60 -14.46
C GLY A 86 -1.04 -19.99 -15.05
N LYS A 87 -1.11 -20.10 -16.39
CA LYS A 87 -0.76 -21.32 -17.13
C LYS A 87 0.74 -21.39 -17.38
N ASP A 88 1.23 -22.60 -17.63
CA ASP A 88 2.61 -22.85 -18.11
C ASP A 88 3.71 -22.25 -17.21
N GLY A 89 3.45 -22.17 -15.91
CA GLY A 89 4.38 -21.61 -14.92
C GLY A 89 4.35 -20.09 -14.79
N ASP A 90 3.45 -19.40 -15.51
CA ASP A 90 3.24 -17.96 -15.38
C ASP A 90 2.46 -17.59 -14.10
N SER A 91 2.49 -16.32 -13.71
CA SER A 91 1.71 -15.80 -12.58
C SER A 91 1.43 -14.31 -12.73
N PHE A 92 0.25 -13.89 -12.26
CA PHE A 92 -0.07 -12.48 -12.11
C PHE A 92 0.33 -12.03 -10.69
N VAL A 93 1.06 -10.92 -10.59
CA VAL A 93 1.40 -10.29 -9.31
C VAL A 93 1.18 -8.78 -9.39
N LEU A 94 0.21 -8.29 -8.63
CA LEU A 94 0.03 -6.88 -8.33
C LEU A 94 0.61 -6.61 -6.94
N ASP A 95 1.50 -5.63 -6.82
CA ASP A 95 1.98 -5.12 -5.54
C ASP A 95 2.06 -3.59 -5.64
N THR A 96 1.13 -2.90 -4.98
CA THR A 96 0.96 -1.45 -5.14
C THR A 96 0.62 -0.78 -3.82
N ALA A 97 1.11 0.43 -3.62
CA ALA A 97 0.53 1.36 -2.67
C ALA A 97 -0.83 1.86 -3.19
N THR A 98 -1.70 2.33 -2.30
CA THR A 98 -2.91 3.08 -2.69
C THR A 98 -2.66 4.58 -2.77
N SER A 99 -1.45 5.04 -2.42
CA SER A 99 -0.95 6.37 -2.77
C SER A 99 -0.46 6.43 -4.22
N ALA A 100 -0.49 7.61 -4.85
CA ALA A 100 0.00 7.81 -6.20
C ALA A 100 1.49 7.49 -6.35
N VAL A 101 2.25 7.67 -5.27
CA VAL A 101 3.69 7.41 -5.22
C VAL A 101 4.12 7.03 -3.79
N ALA A 102 5.27 6.37 -3.66
CA ALA A 102 5.94 6.18 -2.38
C ALA A 102 6.61 7.48 -1.90
N LEU A 103 6.53 7.78 -0.61
CA LEU A 103 7.12 8.99 0.00
C LEU A 103 8.61 9.14 -0.32
N GLY A 104 9.38 8.05 -0.29
CA GLY A 104 10.82 8.06 -0.60
C GLY A 104 11.16 8.57 -2.01
N LYS A 105 10.24 8.48 -2.97
CA LYS A 105 10.44 9.10 -4.30
C LYS A 105 10.29 10.62 -4.24
N VAL A 106 9.41 11.16 -3.40
CA VAL A 106 9.29 12.61 -3.17
C VAL A 106 10.55 13.13 -2.48
N GLU A 107 11.01 12.45 -1.43
CA GLU A 107 12.25 12.79 -0.72
C GLU A 107 13.47 12.76 -1.64
N LEU A 108 13.54 11.81 -2.56
CA LEU A 108 14.62 11.73 -3.54
C LEU A 108 14.63 12.92 -4.50
N ASN A 109 13.46 13.35 -4.99
CA ASN A 109 13.37 14.52 -5.86
C ASN A 109 13.73 15.81 -5.10
N GLU A 110 13.30 15.94 -3.84
CA GLU A 110 13.70 17.07 -2.99
C GLU A 110 15.23 17.16 -2.84
N ARG A 111 15.89 16.04 -2.52
CA ARG A 111 17.35 15.97 -2.39
C ARG A 111 18.09 16.30 -3.67
N ARG A 112 17.48 16.04 -4.83
CA ARG A 112 18.04 16.39 -6.15
C ARG A 112 17.74 17.82 -6.58
N GLY A 113 16.79 18.49 -5.92
CA GLY A 113 16.27 19.78 -6.36
C GLY A 113 15.32 19.68 -7.55
N ASP A 114 14.79 18.50 -7.84
CA ASP A 114 13.89 18.23 -8.96
C ASP A 114 12.42 18.43 -8.54
N ASN A 115 11.58 18.89 -9.47
CA ASN A 115 10.13 18.87 -9.28
C ASN A 115 9.58 17.44 -9.36
N ILE A 116 8.51 17.17 -8.63
CA ILE A 116 7.75 15.91 -8.76
C ILE A 116 6.67 16.03 -9.85
N PRO A 117 6.27 14.93 -10.50
CA PRO A 117 5.12 14.92 -11.39
C PRO A 117 3.83 15.41 -10.71
N ASP A 118 2.96 16.03 -11.50
CA ASP A 118 1.62 16.40 -11.03
C ASP A 118 0.85 15.15 -10.56
N GLY A 119 0.01 15.33 -9.53
CA GLY A 119 -0.77 14.24 -8.94
C GLY A 119 0.00 13.29 -8.02
N TRP A 120 1.25 13.60 -7.64
CA TRP A 120 1.99 12.84 -6.61
C TRP A 120 1.67 13.30 -5.18
N GLY A 121 1.44 14.61 -5.00
CA GLY A 121 1.18 15.18 -3.68
C GLY A 121 0.48 16.53 -3.73
N CYS A 122 0.11 17.00 -2.55
CA CYS A 122 -0.51 18.30 -2.33
C CYS A 122 0.26 19.12 -1.29
N ASP A 123 0.03 20.42 -1.31
CA ASP A 123 0.54 21.38 -0.33
C ASP A 123 -0.27 21.34 0.99
N PRO A 124 0.10 22.14 2.02
CA PRO A 124 -0.63 22.19 3.29
C PRO A 124 -2.08 22.71 3.20
N GLN A 125 -2.46 23.29 2.07
CA GLN A 125 -3.83 23.75 1.80
C GLN A 125 -4.66 22.66 1.09
N GLY A 126 -4.04 21.55 0.68
CA GLY A 126 -4.68 20.46 -0.06
C GLY A 126 -4.68 20.67 -1.57
N HIS A 127 -3.99 21.68 -2.09
CA HIS A 127 -3.87 21.89 -3.54
C HIS A 127 -2.72 21.05 -4.10
N LEU A 128 -2.92 20.47 -5.28
CA LEU A 128 -1.85 19.72 -5.95
C LEU A 128 -0.62 20.59 -6.18
N THR A 129 0.55 19.98 -6.04
CA THR A 129 1.81 20.69 -6.19
C THR A 129 2.89 19.78 -6.78
N THR A 130 3.77 20.38 -7.57
CA THR A 130 4.98 19.74 -8.11
C THR A 130 6.21 20.05 -7.28
N ASP A 131 6.09 20.86 -6.21
CA ASP A 131 7.19 21.17 -5.30
C ASP A 131 7.26 20.10 -4.19
N PRO A 132 8.29 19.23 -4.18
CA PRO A 132 8.40 18.19 -3.17
C PRO A 132 8.54 18.75 -1.74
N LYS A 133 9.07 19.96 -1.55
CA LYS A 133 9.20 20.57 -0.21
C LYS A 133 7.83 20.88 0.38
N ARG A 134 6.89 21.34 -0.44
CA ARG A 134 5.50 21.62 -0.03
C ARG A 134 4.79 20.35 0.42
N VAL A 135 5.02 19.24 -0.29
CA VAL A 135 4.51 17.92 0.09
C VAL A 135 5.07 17.46 1.45
N LEU A 136 6.37 17.60 1.65
CA LEU A 136 7.05 17.16 2.88
C LEU A 136 6.80 18.08 4.08
N SER A 137 6.53 19.37 3.83
CA SER A 137 6.42 20.42 4.85
C SER A 137 4.96 20.78 5.15
N GLY A 138 4.18 19.80 5.61
CA GLY A 138 2.78 20.00 6.04
C GLY A 138 1.73 19.61 5.01
N GLY A 139 2.13 19.35 3.76
CA GLY A 139 1.28 18.70 2.76
C GLY A 139 1.21 17.19 2.95
N GLY A 140 1.02 16.47 1.84
CA GLY A 140 1.06 15.02 1.86
C GLY A 140 0.92 14.38 0.49
N LEU A 141 1.03 13.05 0.46
CA LEU A 141 0.77 12.27 -0.74
C LEU A 141 -0.71 12.32 -1.08
N VAL A 142 -1.05 12.17 -2.35
CA VAL A 142 -2.44 11.97 -2.76
C VAL A 142 -2.69 10.52 -3.16
N PRO A 143 -3.95 10.05 -3.17
CA PRO A 143 -4.27 8.68 -3.54
C PRO A 143 -3.94 8.39 -5.01
N VAL A 144 -3.80 7.11 -5.37
CA VAL A 144 -3.62 6.71 -6.77
C VAL A 144 -4.80 7.21 -7.61
N GLY A 145 -4.48 7.80 -8.75
CA GLY A 145 -5.43 8.59 -9.55
C GLY A 145 -5.41 10.09 -9.23
N GLY A 146 -4.61 10.57 -8.28
CA GLY A 146 -4.30 11.99 -8.10
C GLY A 146 -5.50 12.87 -7.74
N SER A 147 -5.82 13.84 -8.61
CA SER A 147 -6.98 14.71 -8.47
C SER A 147 -8.31 13.95 -8.62
N GLU A 148 -9.43 14.59 -8.27
CA GLU A 148 -10.76 14.04 -8.56
C GLU A 148 -10.99 13.83 -10.07
N ALA A 149 -10.54 14.75 -10.91
CA ALA A 149 -10.67 14.67 -12.37
C ALA A 149 -9.90 13.47 -12.97
N THR A 150 -8.82 13.06 -12.32
CA THR A 150 -7.98 11.92 -12.73
C THR A 150 -8.33 10.63 -11.96
N GLY A 151 -9.40 10.65 -11.15
CA GLY A 151 -9.93 9.47 -10.46
C GLY A 151 -9.33 9.17 -9.09
N GLY A 152 -8.73 10.16 -8.41
CA GLY A 152 -8.13 9.99 -7.08
C GLY A 152 -9.07 9.45 -6.01
N TYR A 153 -10.38 9.68 -6.13
CA TYR A 153 -11.38 9.11 -5.24
C TYR A 153 -11.42 7.57 -5.28
N LYS A 154 -10.98 6.95 -6.38
CA LYS A 154 -10.86 5.49 -6.51
C LYS A 154 -9.70 4.98 -5.65
N GLY A 155 -8.52 5.63 -5.75
CA GLY A 155 -7.39 5.32 -4.90
C GLY A 155 -7.67 5.58 -3.42
N TYR A 156 -8.42 6.63 -3.12
CA TYR A 156 -8.91 6.90 -1.77
C TYR A 156 -9.76 5.75 -1.24
N GLY A 157 -10.75 5.30 -2.03
CA GLY A 157 -11.59 4.15 -1.67
C GLY A 157 -10.79 2.86 -1.46
N LEU A 158 -9.79 2.60 -2.29
CA LEU A 158 -8.88 1.47 -2.10
C LEU A 158 -8.06 1.61 -0.80
N GLY A 159 -7.53 2.80 -0.50
CA GLY A 159 -6.78 3.05 0.73
C GLY A 159 -7.63 2.87 1.99
N MET A 160 -8.90 3.28 1.94
CA MET A 160 -9.88 3.05 3.02
C MET A 160 -10.26 1.58 3.20
N MET A 161 -10.28 0.79 2.12
CA MET A 161 -10.55 -0.65 2.20
C MET A 161 -9.40 -1.42 2.84
N VAL A 162 -8.17 -0.91 2.73
CA VAL A 162 -6.97 -1.52 3.31
C VAL A 162 -6.77 -1.17 4.79
N GLU A 163 -7.26 0.00 5.26
CA GLU A 163 -7.27 0.33 6.69
C GLU A 163 -8.07 -0.66 7.54
#